data_AF-F0SPG9-F1
#
_entry.id   AF-F0SPG9-F1
#
_cell.length_a   1.000
_cell.length_b   1.000
_cell.length_c   1.000
_cell.angle_alpha   90.00
_cell.angle_beta   90.00
_cell.angle_gamma   90.00
#
_symmetry.space_group_name_H-M   'P 1'
#
loop_
_entity.id
_entity.type
_entity.pdbx_description
1 polymer ?
#
loop_
_entity_poly.entity_id
_entity_poly.type
_entity_poly.pdbx_seq_one_letter_code
_entity_poly.pdbx_strand_id
1 'polypeptide(L)'
;MFHGRHNNQDPRETGNVILFVDDINTCYYNSDDENGRVWRLDDTLPQVPQFVVDFAAEYFGVDADEACELCNPEDIVDNAGAWDDAQFVSELWQEFEDRLGIGFATPDGAVVVDPASVTIADVTAQYEELA
;
A
#
# COMPACT_ATOMS: atom_id res chain seq x y z
N MET A 1 9.26 -1.17 5.33
CA MET A 1 8.08 -1.84 4.75
C MET A 1 8.46 -2.59 3.49
N PHE A 2 7.76 -3.67 3.16
CA PHE A 2 8.11 -4.66 2.15
C PHE A 2 6.92 -5.00 1.24
N HIS A 3 7.20 -5.36 -0.01
CA HIS A 3 6.20 -5.83 -0.98
C HIS A 3 6.73 -7.11 -1.64
N GLY A 4 5.92 -8.15 -1.72
CA GLY A 4 6.26 -9.42 -2.40
C GLY A 4 5.50 -9.60 -3.71
N ARG A 5 6.18 -10.08 -4.75
CA ARG A 5 5.54 -10.56 -6.00
C ARG A 5 6.12 -11.89 -6.41
N HIS A 6 5.28 -12.78 -6.93
CA HIS A 6 5.69 -14.06 -7.48
C HIS A 6 6.19 -13.96 -8.94
N ASN A 7 5.74 -12.95 -9.69
CA ASN A 7 5.97 -12.87 -11.14
C ASN A 7 7.13 -11.94 -11.56
N ASN A 8 8.00 -11.53 -10.62
CA ASN A 8 9.11 -10.59 -10.83
C ASN A 8 8.70 -9.20 -11.40
N GLN A 9 7.40 -8.89 -11.48
CA GLN A 9 6.99 -7.59 -12.00
C GLN A 9 7.30 -6.50 -10.99
N ASP A 10 7.87 -5.40 -11.48
CA ASP A 10 8.08 -4.21 -10.66
C ASP A 10 6.74 -3.74 -10.08
N PRO A 11 6.61 -3.57 -8.75
CA PRO A 11 5.34 -3.20 -8.12
C PRO A 11 4.78 -1.90 -8.69
N ARG A 12 5.62 -1.00 -9.20
CA ARG A 12 5.22 0.28 -9.80
C ARG A 12 4.41 0.12 -11.09
N GLU A 13 4.42 -1.06 -11.71
CA GLU A 13 3.78 -1.32 -12.99
C GLU A 13 2.42 -2.03 -12.88
N THR A 14 1.92 -2.25 -11.67
CA THR A 14 0.98 -3.37 -11.43
C THR A 14 -0.34 -3.00 -10.74
N GLY A 15 -0.66 -1.72 -10.58
CA GLY A 15 -1.91 -1.30 -9.97
C GLY A 15 -2.07 0.22 -9.87
N ASN A 16 -3.18 0.64 -9.27
CA ASN A 16 -3.45 2.05 -8.95
C ASN A 16 -2.74 2.49 -7.65
N VAL A 17 -2.44 1.52 -6.78
CA VAL A 17 -1.65 1.69 -5.56
C VAL A 17 -0.64 0.57 -5.44
N ILE A 18 0.38 0.78 -4.61
CA ILE A 18 1.29 -0.27 -4.14
C ILE A 18 1.12 -0.40 -2.64
N LEU A 19 0.82 -1.62 -2.18
CA LEU A 19 0.69 -1.94 -0.76
C LEU A 19 2.01 -2.51 -0.24
N PHE A 20 2.48 -2.00 0.88
CA PHE A 20 3.64 -2.54 1.58
C PHE A 20 3.25 -2.94 2.99
N VAL A 21 3.89 -3.99 3.53
CA VAL A 21 3.74 -4.44 4.92
C VAL A 21 4.92 -4.03 5.77
N ASP A 22 4.76 -3.85 7.07
CA ASP A 22 5.85 -3.50 7.96
C ASP A 22 6.85 -4.65 8.19
N ASP A 23 6.36 -5.89 8.25
CA ASP A 23 7.18 -7.09 8.49
C ASP A 23 7.39 -7.86 7.18
N ILE A 24 8.65 -8.16 6.87
CA ILE A 24 9.00 -8.94 5.69
C ILE A 24 8.43 -10.37 5.74
N ASN A 25 8.19 -10.91 6.95
CA ASN A 25 7.62 -12.25 7.14
C ASN A 25 6.11 -12.30 6.86
N THR A 26 5.43 -11.15 6.79
CA THR A 26 4.02 -11.06 6.43
C THR A 26 3.82 -10.77 4.94
N CYS A 27 4.89 -10.49 4.19
CA CYS A 27 4.81 -10.43 2.73
C CYS A 27 4.35 -11.79 2.17
N TYR A 28 3.31 -11.79 1.33
CA TYR A 28 2.94 -12.98 0.56
C TYR A 28 4.08 -13.34 -0.42
N TYR A 29 4.90 -14.30 -0.03
CA TYR A 29 5.90 -14.96 -0.86
C TYR A 29 5.67 -16.47 -0.79
N ASN A 30 5.60 -17.12 -1.95
CA ASN A 30 5.62 -18.57 -2.02
C ASN A 30 7.04 -18.99 -2.43
N SER A 31 7.77 -19.62 -1.52
CA SER A 31 9.21 -19.94 -1.63
C SER A 31 9.61 -20.90 -2.73
N ASP A 32 8.63 -21.40 -3.49
CA ASP A 32 8.86 -22.35 -4.57
C ASP A 32 8.94 -21.67 -5.96
N ASP A 33 8.76 -20.34 -6.05
CA ASP A 33 8.86 -19.61 -7.32
C ASP A 33 10.23 -18.94 -7.48
N GLU A 34 11.06 -19.48 -8.40
CA GLU A 34 12.36 -18.92 -8.77
C GLU A 34 12.27 -17.47 -9.29
N ASN A 35 11.06 -17.00 -9.65
CA ASN A 35 10.81 -15.65 -10.15
C ASN A 35 10.31 -14.69 -9.08
N GLY A 36 10.09 -15.14 -7.86
CA GLY A 36 9.59 -14.23 -6.84
C GLY A 36 10.64 -13.20 -6.40
N ARG A 37 10.16 -12.00 -6.07
CA ARG A 37 10.98 -10.87 -5.61
C ARG A 37 10.33 -10.15 -4.43
N VAL A 38 11.17 -9.51 -3.64
CA VAL A 38 10.77 -8.68 -2.50
C VAL A 38 11.39 -7.29 -2.67
N TRP A 39 10.55 -6.26 -2.57
CA TRP A 39 10.97 -4.87 -2.62
C TRP A 39 10.80 -4.22 -1.25
N ARG A 40 11.70 -3.30 -0.92
CA ARG A 40 11.60 -2.46 0.28
C ARG A 40 11.25 -1.04 -0.12
N LEU A 41 10.28 -0.46 0.59
CA LEU A 41 9.98 0.97 0.55
C LEU A 41 11.00 1.74 1.42
N ASP A 42 11.72 2.68 0.82
CA ASP A 42 12.75 3.48 1.50
C ASP A 42 12.23 4.86 1.97
N ASP A 43 11.00 5.22 1.61
CA ASP A 43 10.36 6.47 2.01
C ASP A 43 9.67 6.38 3.37
N THR A 44 9.64 7.51 4.09
CA THR A 44 8.81 7.69 5.28
C THR A 44 7.51 8.36 4.89
N LEU A 45 6.38 7.72 5.20
CA LEU A 45 5.06 8.20 4.83
C LEU A 45 4.33 8.87 6.00
N PRO A 46 3.53 9.91 5.75
CA PRO A 46 2.63 10.46 6.76
C PRO A 46 1.50 9.47 7.07
N GLN A 47 0.86 9.63 8.24
CA GLN A 47 -0.39 8.94 8.54
C GLN A 47 -1.51 9.41 7.60
N VAL A 48 -2.57 8.61 7.47
CA VAL A 48 -3.76 8.98 6.69
C VAL A 48 -4.36 10.29 7.24
N PRO A 49 -4.42 11.37 6.44
CA PRO A 49 -4.94 12.65 6.91
C PRO A 49 -6.48 12.64 6.95
N GLN A 50 -7.06 13.45 7.83
CA GLN A 50 -8.51 13.50 8.05
C GLN A 50 -9.32 13.73 6.76
N PHE A 51 -8.82 14.51 5.81
CA PHE A 51 -9.57 14.77 4.57
C PHE A 51 -9.76 13.51 3.70
N VAL A 52 -8.84 12.54 3.79
CA VAL A 52 -8.99 11.24 3.11
C VAL A 52 -10.09 10.42 3.79
N VAL A 53 -10.12 10.44 5.12
CA VAL A 53 -11.16 9.79 5.93
C VAL A 53 -12.53 10.42 5.65
N ASP A 54 -12.62 11.75 5.62
CA ASP A 54 -13.86 12.48 5.32
C ASP A 54 -14.37 12.15 3.91
N PHE A 55 -13.46 12.06 2.94
CA PHE A 55 -13.79 11.67 1.57
C PHE A 55 -14.26 10.21 1.49
N ALA A 56 -13.62 9.30 2.22
CA ALA A 56 -14.06 7.91 2.31
C ALA A 56 -15.45 7.79 2.96
N ALA A 57 -15.71 8.55 4.03
CA ALA A 57 -17.04 8.59 4.67
C ALA A 57 -18.13 9.01 3.68
N GLU A 58 -17.88 10.06 2.89
CA GLU A 58 -18.80 10.50 1.84
C GLU A 58 -18.96 9.46 0.73
N TYR A 59 -17.85 8.91 0.22
CA TYR A 59 -17.85 7.97 -0.90
C TYR A 59 -18.57 6.65 -0.56
N PHE A 60 -18.27 6.07 0.61
CA PHE A 60 -18.88 4.80 1.04
C PHE A 60 -20.24 5.00 1.75
N GLY A 61 -20.61 6.24 2.10
CA GLY A 61 -21.85 6.53 2.80
C GLY A 61 -21.88 6.03 4.25
N VAL A 62 -20.72 6.05 4.91
CA VAL A 62 -20.49 5.58 6.28
C VAL A 62 -20.16 6.75 7.20
N ASP A 63 -20.09 6.50 8.51
CA ASP A 63 -19.63 7.54 9.44
C ASP A 63 -18.10 7.67 9.46
N ALA A 64 -17.60 8.70 10.15
CA ALA A 64 -16.18 9.00 10.18
C ALA A 64 -15.33 7.94 10.91
N ASP A 65 -15.92 7.20 11.85
CA ASP A 65 -15.21 6.17 12.60
C ASP A 65 -15.02 4.93 11.70
N GLU A 66 -16.08 4.50 11.02
CA GLU A 66 -16.03 3.41 10.05
C GLU A 66 -15.11 3.75 8.85
N ALA A 67 -15.17 4.99 8.34
CA ALA A 67 -14.25 5.43 7.30
C ALA A 67 -12.78 5.45 7.76
N CYS A 68 -12.53 5.79 9.02
CA CYS A 68 -11.19 5.76 9.59
C CYS A 68 -10.63 4.34 9.61
N GLU A 69 -11.45 3.36 10.00
CA GLU A 69 -11.10 1.93 9.97
C GLU A 69 -10.83 1.45 8.54
N LEU A 70 -11.67 1.84 7.56
CA LEU A 70 -11.48 1.49 6.16
C LEU A 70 -10.17 2.06 5.56
N CYS A 71 -9.79 3.27 5.94
CA CYS A 71 -8.56 3.88 5.45
C CYS A 71 -7.30 3.43 6.22
N ASN A 72 -7.45 2.87 7.42
CA ASN A 72 -6.35 2.40 8.27
C ASN A 72 -6.49 0.90 8.57
N PRO A 73 -6.35 0.03 7.55
CA PRO A 73 -6.45 -1.42 7.75
C PRO A 73 -5.39 -1.91 8.74
N GLU A 74 -5.76 -2.89 9.56
CA GLU A 74 -4.84 -3.59 10.47
C GLU A 74 -4.16 -4.80 9.80
N ASP A 75 -4.62 -5.20 8.61
CA ASP A 75 -4.09 -6.30 7.81
C ASP A 75 -4.23 -6.01 6.30
N ILE A 76 -3.35 -5.17 5.78
CA ILE A 76 -3.23 -4.73 4.38
C ILE A 76 -2.92 -5.88 3.41
N VAL A 77 -2.49 -7.05 3.92
CA VAL A 77 -2.19 -8.24 3.11
C VAL A 77 -3.48 -8.94 2.74
N ASP A 78 -4.33 -9.20 3.73
CA ASP A 78 -5.57 -9.92 3.54
C ASP A 78 -6.74 -9.00 3.16
N ASN A 79 -6.71 -7.73 3.58
CA ASN A 79 -7.73 -6.72 3.29
C ASN A 79 -7.20 -5.27 3.43
N ALA A 80 -7.01 -4.58 2.31
CA ALA A 80 -6.54 -3.20 2.30
C ALA A 80 -7.67 -2.17 2.52
N GLY A 81 -8.88 -2.60 2.86
CA GLY A 81 -10.00 -1.73 3.19
C GLY A 81 -10.42 -0.87 2.00
N ALA A 82 -10.48 0.45 2.19
CA ALA A 82 -10.81 1.40 1.12
C ALA A 82 -9.84 1.32 -0.06
N TRP A 83 -8.59 0.91 0.18
CA TRP A 83 -7.52 0.93 -0.83
C TRP A 83 -7.63 -0.22 -1.86
N ASP A 84 -8.45 -1.23 -1.60
CA ASP A 84 -8.80 -2.27 -2.58
C ASP A 84 -9.80 -1.79 -3.65
N ASP A 85 -10.53 -0.69 -3.38
CA ASP A 85 -11.45 -0.10 -4.34
C ASP A 85 -10.70 0.83 -5.31
N ALA A 86 -10.43 0.28 -6.51
CA ALA A 86 -9.78 1.01 -7.60
C ALA A 86 -10.52 2.29 -8.02
N GLN A 87 -11.85 2.34 -7.90
CA GLN A 87 -12.62 3.51 -8.24
C GLN A 87 -12.46 4.59 -7.16
N PHE A 88 -12.53 4.20 -5.88
CA PHE A 88 -12.26 5.10 -4.76
C PHE A 88 -10.87 5.75 -4.89
N VAL A 89 -9.82 4.96 -5.14
CA VAL A 89 -8.45 5.47 -5.32
C VAL A 89 -8.38 6.48 -6.46
N SER A 90 -9.02 6.17 -7.59
CA SER A 90 -9.03 7.04 -8.77
C SER A 90 -9.75 8.36 -8.51
N GLU A 91 -10.89 8.33 -7.82
CA GLU A 91 -11.65 9.55 -7.47
C GLU A 91 -10.93 10.38 -6.41
N LEU A 92 -10.33 9.73 -5.40
CA LEU A 92 -9.48 10.38 -4.40
C LEU A 92 -8.30 11.11 -5.07
N TRP A 93 -7.62 10.45 -6.02
CA TRP A 93 -6.55 11.07 -6.80
C TRP A 93 -7.03 12.28 -7.58
N GLN A 94 -8.13 12.15 -8.32
CA GLN A 94 -8.68 13.26 -9.12
C GLN A 94 -9.06 14.49 -8.28
N GLU A 95 -9.60 14.27 -7.07
CA GLU A 95 -10.03 15.35 -6.18
C GLU A 95 -8.84 16.00 -5.43
N PHE A 96 -7.81 15.23 -5.08
CA PHE A 96 -6.75 15.69 -4.17
C PHE A 96 -5.32 15.49 -4.69
N GLU A 97 -5.10 15.35 -6.00
CA GLU A 97 -3.79 15.13 -6.63
C GLU A 97 -2.67 16.02 -6.03
N ASP A 98 -2.93 17.33 -5.92
CA ASP A 98 -1.97 18.31 -5.38
C ASP A 98 -1.64 18.14 -3.88
N ARG A 99 -2.36 17.27 -3.16
CA ARG A 99 -2.34 17.15 -1.69
C ARG A 99 -2.00 15.75 -1.18
N LEU A 100 -2.20 14.70 -1.98
CA LEU A 100 -2.00 13.31 -1.53
C LEU A 100 -0.54 12.96 -1.27
N GLY A 101 0.40 13.60 -1.99
CA GLY A 101 1.80 13.22 -1.92
C GLY A 101 2.02 11.80 -2.44
N ILE A 102 3.04 11.12 -1.91
CA ILE A 102 3.43 9.78 -2.41
C ILE A 102 2.58 8.63 -1.88
N GLY A 103 1.95 8.80 -0.71
CA GLY A 103 1.27 7.70 0.00
C GLY A 103 1.09 7.97 1.48
N PHE A 104 0.56 6.97 2.18
CA PHE A 104 0.25 7.00 3.60
C PHE A 104 0.74 5.74 4.31
N ALA A 105 1.18 5.89 5.56
CA ALA A 105 1.40 4.79 6.48
C ALA A 105 0.05 4.31 7.04
N THR A 106 -0.13 2.99 7.10
CA THR A 106 -1.22 2.29 7.80
C THR A 106 -0.67 1.66 9.09
N PRO A 107 -1.51 1.18 10.02
CA PRO A 107 -1.05 0.51 11.24
C PRO A 107 -0.07 -0.66 11.05
N ASP A 108 -0.13 -1.34 9.90
CA ASP A 108 0.61 -2.57 9.61
C ASP A 108 1.52 -2.46 8.37
N GLY A 109 1.65 -1.26 7.80
CA GLY A 109 2.34 -1.06 6.54
C GLY A 109 2.09 0.31 5.89
N ALA A 110 1.87 0.30 4.59
CA ALA A 110 1.66 1.50 3.80
C ALA A 110 0.90 1.28 2.51
N VAL A 111 0.26 2.37 2.07
CA VAL A 111 -0.31 2.52 0.73
C VAL A 111 0.43 3.61 0.00
N VAL A 112 1.02 3.28 -1.16
CA VAL A 112 1.64 4.23 -2.08
C VAL A 112 0.63 4.52 -3.19
N VAL A 113 0.22 5.78 -3.28
CA VAL A 113 -0.77 6.28 -4.26
C VAL A 113 -0.11 6.97 -5.47
N ASP A 114 1.17 7.33 -5.37
CA ASP A 114 1.99 7.77 -6.51
C ASP A 114 3.16 6.79 -6.74
N PRO A 115 2.93 5.72 -7.51
CA PRO A 115 3.96 4.74 -7.87
C PRO A 115 5.16 5.32 -8.62
N ALA A 116 5.02 6.48 -9.28
CA ALA A 116 6.10 7.06 -10.07
C ALA A 116 7.10 7.82 -9.20
N SER A 117 6.67 8.33 -8.05
CA SER A 117 7.48 9.14 -7.15
C SER A 117 8.12 8.36 -5.99
N VAL A 118 7.77 7.08 -5.82
CA VAL A 118 8.26 6.25 -4.72
C VAL A 118 9.69 5.72 -4.96
N THR A 119 10.49 5.68 -3.90
CA THR A 119 11.82 5.05 -3.88
C THR A 119 11.72 3.64 -3.30
N ILE A 120 12.01 2.63 -4.13
CA ILE A 120 12.02 1.22 -3.74
C ILE A 120 13.31 0.52 -4.13
N ALA A 121 13.71 -0.49 -3.35
CA ALA A 121 14.88 -1.32 -3.60
C ALA A 121 14.51 -2.81 -3.68
N ASP A 122 15.05 -3.54 -4.66
CA ASP A 122 15.00 -5.01 -4.67
C ASP A 122 15.94 -5.55 -3.58
N VAL A 123 15.39 -6.34 -2.66
CA VAL A 123 16.09 -6.91 -1.50
C VAL A 123 16.03 -8.44 -1.47
N THR A 124 15.70 -9.12 -2.58
CA THR A 124 15.49 -10.57 -2.62
C THR A 124 16.66 -11.38 -2.07
N ALA A 125 17.90 -11.03 -2.42
CA ALA A 125 19.07 -11.76 -1.92
C ALA A 125 19.28 -11.61 -0.40
N GLN A 126 18.82 -10.50 0.20
CA GLN A 126 18.89 -10.29 1.65
C GLN A 126 17.76 -11.04 2.38
N TYR A 127 16.64 -11.28 1.69
CA TYR A 127 15.52 -12.03 2.23
C TYR A 127 15.83 -13.53 2.39
N GLU A 128 16.50 -14.15 1.41
CA GLU A 128 16.89 -15.56 1.50
C GLU A 128 17.79 -15.88 2.71
N GLU A 129 18.51 -14.88 3.25
CA GLU A 129 19.32 -15.03 4.46
C GLU A 129 18.53 -14.89 5.78
N LEU A 130 17.27 -14.41 5.71
CA LEU A 130 16.41 -14.13 6.86
C LEU A 130 15.29 -15.17 7.07
N ALA A 131 15.03 -16.03 6.07
CA ALA A 131 14.02 -17.11 6.09
C ALA A 131 14.62 -18.45 6.52
#